data_AF-A0A328PYQ7-F1
#
_entry.id   AF-A0A328PYQ7-F1
#
_cell.length_a   1.000
_cell.length_b   1.000
_cell.length_c   1.000
_cell.angle_alpha   90.00
_cell.angle_beta   90.00
_cell.angle_gamma   90.00
#
_symmetry.space_group_name_H-M   'P 1'
#
loop_
_entity.id
_entity.type
_entity.pdbx_description
1 polymer ?
#
loop_
_entity_poly.entity_id
_entity_poly.type
_entity_poly.pdbx_seq_one_letter_code
_entity_poly.pdbx_strand_id
1 'polypeptide(L)'
;MLNSTIDGFSRALAYTYNHNGVLPNYISYNQSTYPITTNTTCNTTTNTTDPYFLPTYNCQSNDAVIISLSKNLTKGCTSVLSKATNIFNYVRDYIKYDQYENTRYGAVKTLSRKLGNCCDQAHLLVALLRAANIRAGYAHAECQFNSGIKGHVWAKIYLNNEWVDADPTSRYNSIGNTKSNTIISWRIKLTSEILF
;
A
#
# COMPACT_ATOMS: atom_id res chain seq x y z
N MET A 1 -7.07 11.97 21.71
CA MET A 1 -6.24 13.10 21.25
C MET A 1 -4.88 12.69 20.66
N LEU A 2 -4.32 11.50 20.92
CA LEU A 2 -3.02 11.08 20.32
C LEU A 2 -3.06 10.85 18.79
N ASN A 3 -4.24 10.58 18.20
CA ASN A 3 -4.30 10.08 16.83
C ASN A 3 -4.22 11.20 15.77
N SER A 4 -4.76 12.39 16.06
CA SER A 4 -4.73 13.54 15.14
C SER A 4 -3.31 14.04 14.85
N THR A 5 -2.40 13.94 15.84
CA THR A 5 -1.01 14.35 15.66
C THR A 5 -0.25 13.39 14.75
N ILE A 6 -0.48 12.07 14.89
CA ILE A 6 0.14 11.04 14.05
C ILE A 6 -0.38 11.13 12.60
N ASP A 7 -1.68 11.38 12.40
CA ASP A 7 -2.26 11.66 11.08
C ASP A 7 -1.66 12.93 10.46
N GLY A 8 -1.59 14.01 11.23
CA GLY A 8 -0.98 15.27 10.80
C GLY A 8 0.44 15.11 10.28
N PHE A 9 1.30 14.39 11.03
CA PHE A 9 2.66 14.09 10.59
C PHE A 9 2.72 13.19 9.37
N SER A 10 1.81 12.21 9.26
CA SER A 10 1.80 11.28 8.12
C SER A 10 1.39 12.00 6.83
N ARG A 11 0.43 12.92 6.91
CA ARG A 11 0.03 13.81 5.81
C ARG A 11 1.11 14.81 5.43
N ALA A 12 1.76 15.42 6.42
CA ALA A 12 2.87 16.33 6.19
C ALA A 12 4.05 15.63 5.50
N LEU A 13 4.41 14.43 5.96
CA LEU A 13 5.45 13.61 5.35
C LEU A 13 5.10 13.21 3.90
N ALA A 14 3.84 12.89 3.64
CA ALA A 14 3.42 12.59 2.28
C ALA A 14 3.44 13.82 1.36
N TYR A 15 3.05 14.98 1.90
CA TYR A 15 3.14 16.24 1.18
C TYR A 15 4.59 16.56 0.82
N THR A 16 5.52 16.50 1.78
CA THR A 16 6.94 16.77 1.52
C THR A 16 7.52 15.81 0.48
N TYR A 17 7.12 14.53 0.54
CA TYR A 17 7.55 13.53 -0.43
C TYR A 17 7.08 13.87 -1.85
N ASN A 18 5.83 14.34 -2.00
CA ASN A 18 5.28 14.79 -3.29
C ASN A 18 5.88 16.12 -3.78
N HIS A 19 6.33 17.00 -2.87
CA HIS A 19 6.78 18.37 -3.18
C HIS A 19 8.28 18.60 -2.93
N ASN A 20 9.11 17.58 -3.21
CA ASN A 20 10.58 17.69 -3.18
C ASN A 20 11.14 18.26 -1.86
N GLY A 21 10.57 17.86 -0.72
CA GLY A 21 11.02 18.26 0.61
C GLY A 21 10.36 19.52 1.16
N VAL A 22 9.48 20.18 0.41
CA VAL A 22 8.74 21.37 0.88
C VAL A 22 7.68 20.97 1.90
N LEU A 23 7.68 21.61 3.08
CA LEU A 23 6.66 21.43 4.10
C LEU A 23 5.33 22.11 3.69
N PRO A 24 4.18 21.52 4.05
CA PRO A 24 2.89 22.18 3.85
C PRO A 24 2.74 23.36 4.83
N ASN A 25 2.09 24.44 4.38
CA ASN A 25 1.82 25.62 5.23
C ASN A 25 0.92 25.30 6.43
N TYR A 26 -0.01 24.36 6.25
CA TYR A 26 -0.85 23.81 7.31
C TYR A 26 -1.36 22.41 6.91
N ILE A 27 -1.71 21.59 7.90
CA ILE A 27 -2.46 20.33 7.69
C ILE A 27 -3.80 20.49 8.40
N SER A 28 -4.89 20.47 7.63
CA SER A 28 -6.25 20.42 8.18
C SER A 28 -6.70 18.98 8.36
N TYR A 29 -7.19 18.66 9.56
CA TYR A 29 -7.86 17.40 9.86
C TYR A 29 -9.37 17.66 9.97
N ASN A 30 -10.14 17.06 9.07
CA ASN A 30 -11.57 16.89 9.29
C ASN A 30 -11.75 15.63 10.13
N GLN A 31 -12.48 15.71 11.25
CA GLN A 31 -13.00 14.51 11.93
C GLN A 31 -13.82 13.70 10.92
N SER A 32 -13.20 12.73 10.27
CA SER A 32 -13.91 11.80 9.41
C SER A 32 -14.63 10.82 10.34
N THR A 33 -15.92 11.01 10.52
CA THR A 33 -16.81 10.08 11.20
C THR A 33 -16.95 8.82 10.34
N TYR A 34 -15.99 7.91 10.44
CA TYR A 34 -16.18 6.55 9.96
C TYR A 34 -17.08 5.82 10.97
N PRO A 35 -18.22 5.24 10.57
CA PRO A 35 -19.05 4.46 11.47
C PRO A 35 -18.26 3.22 11.93
N ILE A 36 -17.86 3.23 13.21
CA ILE A 36 -17.25 2.07 13.87
C ILE A 36 -18.38 1.12 14.24
N THR A 37 -18.58 0.08 13.44
CA THR A 37 -19.43 -1.05 13.84
C THR A 37 -18.63 -1.92 14.81
N THR A 38 -18.90 -1.76 16.11
CA THR A 38 -18.28 -2.54 17.18
C THR A 38 -18.83 -3.95 17.19
N ASN A 39 -18.14 -4.89 16.53
CA ASN A 39 -18.30 -6.31 16.83
C ASN A 39 -17.00 -6.82 17.48
N THR A 40 -17.12 -7.00 18.79
CA THR A 40 -16.14 -7.52 19.73
C THR A 40 -15.62 -8.89 19.30
N THR A 41 -14.31 -9.03 19.09
CA THR A 41 -13.44 -10.13 19.59
C THR A 41 -11.96 -9.78 19.29
N CYS A 42 -11.16 -9.65 20.36
CA CYS A 42 -9.68 -9.53 20.45
C CYS A 42 -8.85 -9.13 19.23
N ASN A 43 -8.23 -7.94 19.28
CA ASN A 43 -6.78 -7.74 19.48
C ASN A 43 -6.43 -6.26 19.27
N THR A 44 -5.97 -5.58 20.33
CA THR A 44 -5.26 -4.28 20.34
C THR A 44 -5.51 -3.37 19.12
N THR A 45 -6.71 -2.79 19.01
CA THR A 45 -6.95 -1.67 18.11
C THR A 45 -6.38 -0.41 18.76
N THR A 46 -5.13 -0.08 18.43
CA THR A 46 -4.74 1.32 18.41
C THR A 46 -5.71 1.98 17.43
N ASN A 47 -6.58 2.87 17.91
CA ASN A 47 -7.50 3.63 17.07
C ASN A 47 -6.68 4.59 16.17
N THR A 48 -5.93 4.06 15.22
CA THR A 48 -5.05 4.83 14.36
C THR A 48 -5.89 5.60 13.35
N THR A 49 -5.69 6.92 13.26
CA THR A 49 -6.29 7.76 12.20
C THR A 49 -5.34 7.94 11.03
N ASP A 50 -4.17 7.29 11.06
CA ASP A 50 -3.20 7.36 9.99
C ASP A 50 -3.71 6.57 8.77
N PRO A 51 -3.97 7.25 7.63
CA PRO A 51 -4.58 6.65 6.47
C PRO A 51 -3.72 5.56 5.81
N TYR A 52 -2.43 5.48 6.14
CA TYR A 52 -1.53 4.43 5.65
C TYR A 52 -1.67 3.08 6.37
N PHE A 53 -2.48 3.02 7.43
CA PHE A 53 -2.89 1.77 8.08
C PHE A 53 -4.35 1.38 7.77
N LEU A 54 -5.19 2.36 7.42
CA LEU A 54 -6.62 2.16 7.30
C LEU A 54 -7.02 1.40 6.02
N PRO A 55 -8.10 0.60 6.07
CA PRO A 55 -8.68 0.02 4.87
C PRO A 55 -9.29 1.11 3.98
N THR A 56 -9.34 0.84 2.68
CA THR A 56 -10.09 1.66 1.72
C THR A 56 -10.95 0.77 0.82
N TYR A 57 -11.76 1.38 -0.06
CA TYR A 57 -12.72 0.64 -0.90
C TYR A 57 -12.08 -0.52 -1.68
N ASN A 58 -10.92 -0.28 -2.30
CA ASN A 58 -10.18 -1.29 -3.07
C ASN A 58 -9.05 -1.96 -2.26
N CYS A 59 -8.75 -1.46 -1.06
CA CYS A 59 -7.70 -1.95 -0.16
C CYS A 59 -8.32 -2.45 1.13
N GLN A 60 -9.01 -3.59 1.06
CA GLN A 60 -9.81 -4.12 2.17
C GLN A 60 -8.93 -4.81 3.24
N SER A 61 -8.02 -4.07 3.88
CA SER A 61 -7.07 -4.59 4.88
C SER A 61 -7.73 -5.12 6.16
N ASN A 62 -8.99 -4.77 6.40
CA ASN A 62 -9.83 -5.26 7.49
C ASN A 62 -10.60 -6.55 7.13
N ASP A 63 -10.51 -7.02 5.89
CA ASP A 63 -11.16 -8.26 5.47
C ASP A 63 -10.50 -9.47 6.13
N ALA A 64 -11.32 -10.41 6.61
CA ALA A 64 -10.87 -11.59 7.34
C ALA A 64 -9.90 -12.46 6.52
N VAL A 65 -10.08 -12.59 5.19
CA VAL A 65 -9.17 -13.39 4.36
C VAL A 65 -7.81 -12.73 4.20
N ILE A 66 -7.78 -11.39 4.12
CA ILE A 66 -6.54 -10.61 4.05
C ILE A 66 -5.80 -10.68 5.39
N ILE A 67 -6.51 -10.49 6.51
CA ILE A 67 -5.94 -10.59 7.86
C ILE A 67 -5.34 -11.98 8.10
N SER A 68 -6.08 -13.04 7.77
CA SER A 68 -5.64 -14.42 7.96
C SER A 68 -4.37 -14.72 7.17
N LEU A 69 -4.36 -14.36 5.88
CA LEU A 69 -3.19 -14.57 5.04
C LEU A 69 -1.99 -13.75 5.52
N SER A 70 -2.19 -12.48 5.85
CA SER A 70 -1.13 -11.61 6.36
C SER A 70 -0.49 -12.18 7.63
N LYS A 71 -1.30 -12.64 8.59
CA LYS A 71 -0.81 -13.32 9.80
C LYS A 71 -0.01 -14.59 9.49
N ASN A 72 -0.46 -15.38 8.51
CA ASN A 72 0.24 -16.60 8.12
C ASN A 72 1.62 -16.28 7.49
N LEU A 73 1.67 -15.35 6.53
CA LEU A 73 2.90 -14.94 5.86
C LEU A 73 3.94 -14.31 6.79
N THR A 74 3.48 -13.73 7.90
CA THR A 74 4.33 -13.03 8.88
C THR A 74 4.59 -13.86 10.14
N LYS A 75 4.15 -15.11 10.18
CA LYS A 75 4.33 -16.01 11.33
C LYS A 75 5.83 -16.25 11.57
N GLY A 76 6.29 -15.98 12.79
CA GLY A 76 7.69 -16.15 13.19
C GLY A 76 8.63 -15.01 12.75
N CYS A 77 8.14 -14.01 12.01
CA CYS A 77 8.93 -12.84 11.63
C CYS A 77 9.13 -11.89 12.82
N THR A 78 10.39 -11.53 13.10
CA THR A 78 10.75 -10.63 14.21
C THR A 78 10.94 -9.18 13.78
N SER A 79 11.20 -8.91 12.50
CA SER A 79 11.43 -7.55 11.98
C SER A 79 10.35 -7.11 10.98
N VAL A 80 10.08 -5.80 10.92
CA VAL A 80 9.14 -5.22 9.93
C VAL A 80 9.58 -5.54 8.50
N LEU A 81 10.89 -5.47 8.22
CA LEU A 81 11.45 -5.83 6.93
C LEU A 81 11.17 -7.29 6.57
N SER A 82 11.37 -8.25 7.50
CA SER A 82 11.09 -9.66 7.21
C SER A 82 9.61 -9.92 6.90
N LYS A 83 8.70 -9.26 7.63
CA LYS A 83 7.26 -9.31 7.36
C LYS A 83 6.92 -8.76 5.97
N ALA A 84 7.43 -7.56 5.67
CA ALA A 84 7.19 -6.90 4.39
C ALA A 84 7.73 -7.73 3.21
N THR A 85 8.93 -8.30 3.35
CA THR A 85 9.55 -9.16 2.33
C THR A 85 8.73 -10.41 2.06
N ASN A 86 8.25 -11.11 3.09
CA ASN A 86 7.42 -12.31 2.90
C ASN A 86 6.10 -11.99 2.19
N ILE A 87 5.46 -10.90 2.58
CA ILE A 87 4.21 -10.43 1.95
C ILE A 87 4.48 -10.02 0.49
N PHE A 88 5.52 -9.24 0.24
CA PHE A 88 5.90 -8.81 -1.10
C PHE A 88 6.17 -10.00 -2.02
N ASN A 89 7.00 -10.94 -1.58
CA ASN A 89 7.31 -12.15 -2.34
C ASN A 89 6.04 -12.96 -2.64
N TYR A 90 5.13 -13.08 -1.67
CA TYR A 90 3.86 -13.77 -1.92
C TYR A 90 3.06 -13.13 -3.06
N VAL A 91 2.88 -11.81 -3.05
CA VAL A 91 2.12 -11.13 -4.10
C VAL A 91 2.83 -11.26 -5.45
N ARG A 92 4.14 -11.01 -5.50
CA ARG A 92 4.95 -11.11 -6.72
C ARG A 92 4.93 -12.51 -7.34
N ASP A 93 5.04 -13.54 -6.51
CA ASP A 93 5.28 -14.90 -6.98
C ASP A 93 3.99 -15.69 -7.23
N TYR A 94 2.89 -15.33 -6.56
CA TYR A 94 1.63 -16.07 -6.62
C TYR A 94 0.46 -15.32 -7.28
N ILE A 95 0.63 -14.06 -7.65
CA ILE A 95 -0.40 -13.28 -8.34
C ILE A 95 0.05 -13.01 -9.78
N LYS A 96 -0.68 -13.59 -10.72
CA LYS A 96 -0.37 -13.43 -12.15
C LYS A 96 -0.74 -12.03 -12.61
N TYR A 97 0.06 -11.47 -13.51
CA TYR A 97 -0.27 -10.22 -14.18
C TYR A 97 -1.33 -10.45 -15.25
N ASP A 98 -2.34 -9.58 -15.29
CA ASP A 98 -3.32 -9.49 -16.38
C ASP A 98 -3.46 -8.04 -16.82
N GLN A 99 -3.60 -7.82 -18.12
CA GLN A 99 -3.53 -6.48 -18.68
C GLN A 99 -4.94 -5.93 -18.92
N TYR A 100 -5.31 -4.93 -18.12
CA TYR A 100 -6.52 -4.13 -18.28
C TYR A 100 -6.29 -2.75 -17.66
N GLU A 101 -7.14 -1.80 -18.06
CA GLU A 101 -7.13 -0.45 -17.52
C GLU A 101 -7.71 -0.41 -16.12
N ASN A 102 -7.15 0.44 -15.25
CA ASN A 102 -7.72 0.77 -13.94
C ASN A 102 -7.89 -0.44 -13.00
N THR A 103 -8.43 -0.22 -11.82
CA THR A 103 -8.77 -1.28 -10.89
C THR A 103 -10.02 -2.03 -11.34
N ARG A 104 -10.03 -3.35 -11.17
CA ARG A 104 -11.21 -4.19 -11.45
C ARG A 104 -11.63 -5.05 -10.28
N TYR A 105 -10.69 -5.43 -9.42
CA TYR A 105 -10.89 -6.48 -8.44
C TYR A 105 -10.73 -6.00 -6.99
N GLY A 106 -9.91 -4.99 -6.74
CA GLY A 106 -9.42 -4.66 -5.40
C GLY A 106 -8.64 -5.82 -4.78
N ALA A 107 -8.21 -5.66 -3.52
CA ALA A 107 -7.35 -6.64 -2.84
C ALA A 107 -7.99 -8.03 -2.73
N VAL A 108 -9.23 -8.11 -2.23
CA VAL A 108 -9.89 -9.40 -1.92
C VAL A 108 -10.13 -10.23 -3.18
N LYS A 109 -10.69 -9.63 -4.24
CA LYS A 109 -10.95 -10.41 -5.47
C LYS A 109 -9.65 -10.75 -6.18
N THR A 110 -8.64 -9.88 -6.17
CA THR A 110 -7.29 -10.19 -6.70
C THR A 110 -6.70 -11.41 -5.99
N LEU A 111 -6.82 -11.47 -4.66
CA LEU A 111 -6.33 -12.61 -3.89
C LEU A 111 -7.05 -13.91 -4.23
N SER A 112 -8.38 -13.86 -4.40
CA SER A 112 -9.20 -15.03 -4.73
C SER A 112 -8.92 -15.54 -6.15
N ARG A 113 -8.71 -14.63 -7.10
CA ARG A 113 -8.48 -14.95 -8.52
C ARG A 113 -7.04 -15.30 -8.85
N LYS A 114 -6.09 -14.94 -7.96
CA LYS A 114 -4.64 -15.03 -8.20
C LYS A 114 -4.20 -14.31 -9.48
N LEU A 115 -4.86 -13.19 -9.78
CA LEU A 115 -4.72 -12.46 -11.03
C LEU A 115 -5.05 -10.98 -10.82
N GLY A 116 -4.25 -10.07 -11.37
CA GLY A 116 -4.57 -8.65 -11.46
C GLY A 116 -3.52 -7.82 -12.19
N ASN A 117 -3.89 -6.60 -12.60
CA ASN A 117 -2.97 -5.61 -13.17
C ASN A 117 -2.13 -4.90 -12.08
N CYS A 118 -1.41 -3.85 -12.45
CA CYS A 118 -0.60 -3.06 -11.53
C CYS A 118 -1.40 -2.48 -10.35
N CYS A 119 -2.58 -1.91 -10.61
CA CYS A 119 -3.44 -1.33 -9.57
C CYS A 119 -3.93 -2.39 -8.58
N ASP A 120 -4.46 -3.49 -9.11
CA ASP A 120 -5.05 -4.58 -8.32
C ASP A 120 -3.99 -5.35 -7.50
N GLN A 121 -2.80 -5.58 -8.08
CA GLN A 121 -1.68 -6.14 -7.31
C GLN A 121 -1.16 -5.18 -6.24
N ALA A 122 -1.10 -3.88 -6.53
CA ALA A 122 -0.73 -2.88 -5.53
C ALA A 122 -1.75 -2.85 -4.38
N HIS A 123 -3.05 -2.91 -4.67
CA HIS A 123 -4.09 -3.00 -3.66
C HIS A 123 -3.94 -4.21 -2.75
N LEU A 124 -3.71 -5.39 -3.34
CA LEU A 124 -3.49 -6.61 -2.56
C LEU A 124 -2.25 -6.50 -1.66
N LEU A 125 -1.14 -6.00 -2.21
CA LEU A 125 0.09 -5.82 -1.44
C LEU A 125 -0.11 -4.84 -0.28
N VAL A 126 -0.69 -3.66 -0.54
CA VAL A 126 -0.97 -2.67 0.50
C VAL A 126 -1.93 -3.21 1.55
N ALA A 127 -2.97 -3.96 1.15
CA ALA A 127 -3.93 -4.53 2.08
C ALA A 127 -3.29 -5.54 3.05
N LEU A 128 -2.42 -6.43 2.53
CA LEU A 128 -1.69 -7.40 3.34
C LEU A 128 -0.69 -6.73 4.29
N LEU A 129 0.02 -5.69 3.81
CA LEU A 129 0.96 -4.91 4.63
C LEU A 129 0.23 -4.17 5.77
N ARG A 130 -0.89 -3.50 5.46
CA ARG A 130 -1.73 -2.82 6.45
C ARG A 130 -2.27 -3.81 7.50
N ALA A 131 -2.72 -4.99 7.06
CA ALA A 131 -3.14 -6.06 7.97
C ALA A 131 -2.01 -6.61 8.85
N ALA A 132 -0.75 -6.47 8.44
CA ALA A 132 0.44 -6.76 9.24
C ALA A 132 0.89 -5.59 10.13
N ASN A 133 0.09 -4.52 10.21
CA ASN A 133 0.42 -3.27 10.90
C ASN A 133 1.69 -2.61 10.36
N ILE A 134 1.84 -2.57 9.02
CA ILE A 134 2.92 -1.90 8.30
C ILE A 134 2.31 -0.76 7.48
N ARG A 135 2.86 0.45 7.61
CA ARG A 135 2.41 1.60 6.81
C ARG A 135 2.69 1.34 5.35
N ALA A 136 1.63 1.39 4.54
CA ALA A 136 1.72 1.16 3.12
C ALA A 136 0.81 2.11 2.36
N GLY A 137 1.28 2.57 1.20
CA GLY A 137 0.58 3.48 0.31
C GLY A 137 0.87 3.13 -1.14
N TYR A 138 0.64 4.10 -2.02
CA TYR A 138 0.74 3.93 -3.47
C TYR A 138 1.59 5.03 -4.08
N ALA A 139 2.14 4.73 -5.25
CA ALA A 139 2.76 5.70 -6.13
C ALA A 139 2.25 5.50 -7.55
N HIS A 140 2.24 6.58 -8.33
CA HIS A 140 1.74 6.60 -9.70
C HIS A 140 2.66 7.47 -10.57
N ALA A 141 3.13 6.90 -11.68
CA ALA A 141 3.99 7.59 -12.64
C ALA A 141 3.72 7.11 -14.06
N GLU A 142 4.23 7.84 -15.03
CA GLU A 142 4.52 7.26 -16.34
C GLU A 142 5.88 6.60 -16.30
N CYS A 143 5.93 5.33 -16.71
CA CYS A 143 7.15 4.55 -16.72
C CYS A 143 7.44 3.98 -18.12
N GLN A 144 8.72 3.95 -18.46
CA GLN A 144 9.24 3.18 -19.60
C GLN A 144 9.36 1.71 -19.21
N PHE A 145 8.69 0.84 -19.95
CA PHE A 145 8.90 -0.61 -19.92
C PHE A 145 9.48 -1.06 -21.27
N ASN A 146 9.94 -2.31 -21.34
CA ASN A 146 10.33 -2.91 -22.63
C ASN A 146 9.16 -2.95 -23.63
N SER A 147 7.91 -2.97 -23.13
CA SER A 147 6.69 -2.94 -23.94
C SER A 147 6.24 -1.54 -24.37
N GLY A 148 6.99 -0.48 -24.03
CA GLY A 148 6.62 0.91 -24.26
C GLY A 148 6.30 1.70 -23.00
N ILE A 149 5.86 2.94 -23.19
CA ILE A 149 5.51 3.88 -22.11
C ILE A 149 4.05 3.66 -21.71
N LYS A 150 3.81 3.56 -20.41
CA LYS A 150 2.45 3.46 -19.85
C LYS A 150 2.38 4.03 -18.44
N GLY A 151 1.17 4.37 -18.01
CA GLY A 151 0.90 4.63 -16.60
C GLY A 151 1.17 3.39 -15.76
N HIS A 152 1.79 3.57 -14.60
CA HIS A 152 2.12 2.49 -13.69
C HIS A 152 1.85 2.89 -12.24
N VAL A 153 1.26 1.96 -11.51
CA VAL A 153 0.95 2.11 -10.09
C VAL A 153 1.57 0.95 -9.33
N TRP A 154 2.18 1.26 -8.20
CA TRP A 154 2.79 0.26 -7.34
C TRP A 154 2.67 0.66 -5.86
N ALA A 155 2.96 -0.30 -4.97
CA ALA A 155 2.91 -0.06 -3.53
C ALA A 155 4.18 0.65 -3.04
N LYS A 156 4.02 1.48 -2.01
CA LYS A 156 5.12 2.01 -1.21
C LYS A 156 5.01 1.51 0.23
N ILE A 157 6.15 1.19 0.84
CA ILE A 157 6.23 0.68 2.21
C ILE A 157 7.08 1.64 3.03
N TYR A 158 6.66 1.94 4.26
CA TYR A 158 7.48 2.73 5.18
C TYR A 158 8.41 1.79 5.97
N LEU A 159 9.72 1.83 5.68
CA LEU A 159 10.75 1.03 6.33
C LEU A 159 11.92 1.93 6.73
N ASN A 160 12.48 1.72 7.92
CA ASN A 160 13.66 2.45 8.41
C ASN A 160 13.54 3.98 8.21
N ASN A 161 12.40 4.54 8.59
CA ASN A 161 12.08 5.97 8.49
C ASN A 161 11.93 6.54 7.07
N GLU A 162 11.90 5.68 6.05
CA GLU A 162 11.80 6.09 4.65
C GLU A 162 10.69 5.34 3.89
N TRP A 163 10.17 5.97 2.84
CA TRP A 163 9.25 5.33 1.91
C TRP A 163 10.03 4.65 0.80
N VAL A 164 9.91 3.33 0.73
CA VAL A 164 10.56 2.50 -0.29
C VAL A 164 9.54 1.95 -1.29
N ASP A 165 9.96 1.85 -2.55
CA ASP A 165 9.13 1.29 -3.61
C ASP A 165 9.03 -0.24 -3.50
N ALA A 166 7.84 -0.78 -3.67
CA ALA A 166 7.56 -2.21 -3.66
C ALA A 166 6.58 -2.55 -4.78
N ASP A 167 7.12 -2.80 -5.97
CA ASP A 167 6.36 -3.17 -7.16
C ASP A 167 6.33 -4.71 -7.35
N PRO A 168 5.20 -5.38 -7.08
CA PRO A 168 5.11 -6.84 -7.20
C PRO A 168 4.88 -7.33 -8.64
N THR A 169 4.72 -6.43 -9.62
CA THR A 169 4.26 -6.81 -10.98
C THR A 169 5.29 -7.57 -11.82
N SER A 170 6.52 -7.70 -11.32
CA SER A 170 7.61 -8.37 -12.01
C SER A 170 8.51 -9.16 -11.06
N ARG A 171 8.90 -10.36 -11.48
CA ARG A 171 9.87 -11.22 -10.78
C ARG A 171 11.26 -10.58 -10.61
N TYR A 172 11.58 -9.57 -11.41
CA TYR A 172 12.86 -8.85 -11.34
C TYR A 172 12.89 -7.76 -10.25
N ASN A 173 11.73 -7.46 -9.66
CA ASN A 173 11.61 -6.46 -8.62
C ASN A 173 11.84 -7.06 -7.23
N SER A 174 12.38 -6.23 -6.35
CA SER A 174 12.39 -6.44 -4.90
C SER A 174 12.02 -5.14 -4.19
N ILE A 175 11.75 -5.20 -2.89
CA ILE A 175 11.55 -4.00 -2.08
C ILE A 175 12.79 -3.08 -2.23
N GLY A 176 12.55 -1.81 -2.52
CA GLY A 176 13.56 -0.77 -2.77
C GLY A 176 14.26 -0.88 -4.12
N ASN A 177 13.87 -1.82 -4.99
CA ASN A 177 14.55 -2.05 -6.27
C ASN A 177 13.57 -2.48 -7.38
N THR A 178 13.05 -1.50 -8.11
CA THR A 178 12.10 -1.69 -9.22
C THR A 178 12.83 -1.73 -10.56
N LYS A 179 13.47 -2.86 -10.90
CA LYS A 179 14.28 -3.01 -12.13
C LYS A 179 13.47 -3.17 -13.41
N SER A 180 12.18 -3.46 -13.30
CA SER A 180 11.32 -3.76 -14.45
C SER A 180 10.93 -2.53 -15.27
N ASN A 181 11.16 -1.33 -14.76
CA ASN A 181 10.76 -0.09 -15.40
C ASN A 181 11.62 1.10 -14.96
N THR A 182 11.60 2.15 -15.77
CA THR A 182 12.23 3.45 -15.46
C THR A 182 11.15 4.52 -15.38
N ILE A 183 11.16 5.30 -14.30
CA ILE A 183 10.22 6.41 -14.11
C ILE A 183 10.59 7.55 -15.05
N ILE A 184 9.64 8.00 -15.87
CA ILE A 184 9.80 9.14 -16.78
C ILE A 184 9.26 10.40 -16.12
N SER A 185 8.03 10.35 -15.61
CA SER A 185 7.37 11.50 -14.99
C SER A 185 6.47 11.06 -13.84
N TRP A 186 6.53 11.79 -12.73
CA TRP A 186 5.70 11.51 -11.57
C TRP A 186 4.31 12.12 -11.73
N ARG A 187 3.27 11.33 -11.44
CA ARG A 187 1.91 11.84 -11.23
C ARG A 187 1.65 12.02 -9.73
N ILE A 188 1.98 11.00 -8.95
CA ILE A 188 1.87 10.98 -7.49
C ILE A 188 3.05 10.18 -6.94
N LYS A 189 3.88 10.80 -6.09
CA LYS A 189 5.03 10.11 -5.47
C LYS A 189 4.59 9.25 -4.29
N LEU A 190 3.58 9.69 -3.53
CA LEU A 190 2.97 8.94 -2.44
C LEU A 190 1.50 9.36 -2.18
N THR A 191 0.60 8.39 -2.04
CA THR A 191 -0.77 8.57 -1.56
C THR A 191 -1.23 7.37 -0.72
N SER A 192 -2.18 7.56 0.18
CA SER A 192 -2.78 6.46 0.96
C SER A 192 -3.89 5.72 0.21
N GLU A 193 -4.41 6.29 -0.87
CA GLU A 193 -5.51 5.72 -1.65
C GLU A 193 -5.40 6.09 -3.13
N ILE A 194 -5.85 5.16 -3.97
CA ILE A 194 -6.14 5.35 -5.40
C ILE A 194 -7.56 4.81 -5.66
N LEU A 195 -8.30 5.50 -6.52
CA LEU A 195 -9.72 5.23 -6.77
C LEU A 195 -10.03 4.69 -8.18
N PHE A 196 -9.05 4.84 -9.09
CA PHE A 196 -9.16 4.41 -10.46
C PHE A 196 -8.69 2.98 -10.60
#